data_AF-A0A7G8X100-F1
#
_entry.id   AF-A0A7G8X100-F1
#
_cell.length_a   1.000
_cell.length_b   1.000
_cell.length_c   1.000
_cell.angle_alpha   90.00
_cell.angle_beta   90.00
_cell.angle_gamma   90.00
#
_symmetry.space_group_name_H-M   'P 1'
#
loop_
_entity.id
_entity.type
_entity.pdbx_description
1 polymer ?
#
loop_
_entity_poly.entity_id
_entity_poly.type
_entity_poly.pdbx_seq_one_letter_code
_entity_poly.pdbx_strand_id
1 'polypeptide(L)'
;MGEGIFKLRTMVEMIRNSFHGASSAQSILVDSKEFDKDENKYAVAVGLMNNSATHIASAQNFHHNNEILHGFQELDNYFSAFFNFQFEFMEAVVVKEQNLSWFQSRYESFLEAKKEIENLIERENENHGIIQEQREKNAEKLRQNAGGLFTPGK
;
A
#
# COMPACT_ATOMS: atom_id res chain seq x y z
N MET A 1 19.54 -3.01 -5.48
CA MET A 1 18.55 -4.10 -5.23
C MET A 1 18.00 -4.08 -3.81
N GLY A 2 18.80 -4.17 -2.73
CA GLY A 2 18.27 -4.10 -1.35
C GLY A 2 17.58 -2.77 -0.99
N GLU A 3 18.01 -1.66 -1.60
CA GLU A 3 17.38 -0.35 -1.41
C GLU A 3 15.95 -0.27 -1.99
N GLY A 4 15.67 -1.00 -3.08
CA GLY A 4 14.37 -0.97 -3.74
C GLY A 4 13.28 -1.65 -2.92
N ILE A 5 13.56 -2.83 -2.38
CA ILE A 5 12.61 -3.54 -1.53
C ILE A 5 12.34 -2.79 -0.22
N PHE A 6 13.35 -2.09 0.32
CA PHE A 6 13.15 -1.24 1.50
C PHE A 6 12.23 -0.05 1.20
N LYS A 7 12.49 0.66 0.10
CA LYS A 7 11.61 1.76 -0.36
C LYS A 7 10.19 1.28 -0.60
N LEU A 8 10.01 0.11 -1.23
CA LEU A 8 8.69 -0.47 -1.44
C LEU A 8 8.00 -0.80 -0.11
N ARG A 9 8.70 -1.40 0.86
CA ARG A 9 8.13 -1.65 2.20
C ARG A 9 7.68 -0.36 2.88
N THR A 10 8.50 0.69 2.84
CA THR A 10 8.13 2.01 3.37
C THR A 10 6.86 2.54 2.71
N MET A 11 6.77 2.46 1.38
CA MET A 11 5.58 2.85 0.63
C MET A 11 4.33 2.08 1.08
N VAL A 12 4.44 0.75 1.19
CA VAL A 12 3.32 -0.12 1.56
C VAL A 12 2.81 0.18 2.97
N GLU A 13 3.68 0.50 3.91
CA GLU A 13 3.27 0.93 5.25
C GLU A 13 2.49 2.25 5.24
N MET A 14 2.90 3.22 4.41
CA MET A 14 2.16 4.47 4.25
C MET A 14 0.76 4.22 3.65
N ILE A 15 0.67 3.32 2.67
CA ILE A 15 -0.58 2.86 2.08
C ILE A 15 -1.46 2.14 3.10
N ARG A 16 -0.92 1.24 3.92
CA ARG A 16 -1.67 0.52 4.97
C ARG A 16 -2.28 1.48 5.99
N ASN A 17 -1.53 2.50 6.41
CA ASN A 17 -2.02 3.53 7.33
C ASN A 17 -3.15 4.37 6.72
N SER A 18 -3.00 4.77 5.45
CA SER A 18 -4.10 5.40 4.72
C SER A 18 -5.34 4.51 4.67
N PHE A 19 -5.16 3.26 4.23
CA PHE A 19 -6.26 2.31 4.10
C PHE A 19 -7.02 2.12 5.40
N HIS A 20 -6.32 2.02 6.53
CA HIS A 20 -6.95 1.87 7.84
C HIS A 20 -7.84 3.06 8.19
N GLY A 21 -7.38 4.30 7.96
CA GLY A 21 -8.19 5.50 8.21
C GLY A 21 -9.41 5.58 7.28
N ALA A 22 -9.23 5.31 6.00
CA ALA A 22 -10.30 5.35 4.99
C ALA A 22 -11.38 4.28 5.21
N SER A 23 -10.97 3.04 5.53
CA SER A 23 -11.90 1.94 5.82
C SER A 23 -12.65 2.17 7.14
N SER A 24 -12.00 2.76 8.13
CA SER A 24 -12.66 3.13 9.38
C SER A 24 -13.67 4.27 9.17
N ALA A 25 -13.33 5.26 8.33
CA ALA A 25 -14.27 6.30 7.92
C ALA A 25 -15.51 5.71 7.22
N GLN A 26 -15.30 4.76 6.30
CA GLN A 26 -16.36 4.03 5.61
C GLN A 26 -17.29 3.30 6.59
N SER A 27 -16.70 2.52 7.51
CA SER A 27 -17.46 1.72 8.46
C SER A 27 -18.31 2.57 9.39
N ILE A 28 -17.82 3.75 9.80
CA ILE A 28 -18.63 4.71 10.58
C ILE A 28 -19.85 5.20 9.80
N LEU A 29 -19.71 5.47 8.50
CA LEU A 29 -20.83 5.95 7.68
C LEU A 29 -21.86 4.87 7.37
N VAL A 30 -21.41 3.63 7.13
CA VAL A 30 -22.25 2.56 6.58
C VAL A 30 -22.72 1.56 7.63
N ASP A 31 -21.85 1.15 8.55
CA ASP A 31 -22.08 -0.02 9.40
C ASP A 31 -22.32 0.31 10.87
N SER A 32 -21.97 1.53 11.31
CA SER A 32 -21.96 1.84 12.74
C SER A 32 -23.34 2.18 13.32
N LYS A 33 -23.92 1.18 13.99
CA LYS A 33 -25.12 1.32 14.82
C LYS A 33 -24.95 2.28 15.99
N GLU A 34 -23.72 2.47 16.48
CA GLU A 34 -23.43 3.38 17.60
C GLU A 34 -23.59 4.85 17.18
N PHE A 35 -23.39 5.14 15.89
CA PHE A 35 -23.43 6.50 15.34
C PHE A 35 -24.71 6.81 14.55
N ASP A 36 -25.64 5.87 14.40
CA ASP A 36 -26.85 6.01 13.56
C ASP A 36 -27.75 7.20 13.91
N LYS A 37 -27.72 7.66 15.17
CA LYS A 37 -28.50 8.81 15.67
C LYS A 37 -27.65 10.05 15.96
N ASP A 38 -26.35 9.98 15.72
CA ASP A 38 -25.41 11.05 16.04
C ASP A 38 -25.07 11.84 14.78
N GLU A 39 -25.43 13.12 14.75
CA GLU A 39 -25.00 14.03 13.67
C GLU A 39 -23.47 14.14 13.58
N ASN A 40 -22.76 13.84 14.67
CA ASN A 40 -21.29 13.83 14.70
C ASN A 40 -20.69 12.68 13.89
N LYS A 41 -21.47 11.66 13.47
CA LYS A 41 -20.95 10.54 12.66
C LYS A 41 -20.20 11.00 11.42
N TYR A 42 -20.78 12.00 10.75
CA TYR A 42 -20.23 12.61 9.55
C TYR A 42 -18.92 13.35 9.85
N ALA A 43 -18.88 14.09 10.96
CA ALA A 43 -17.68 14.82 11.38
C ALA A 43 -16.53 13.87 11.75
N VAL A 44 -16.83 12.80 12.49
CA VAL A 44 -15.82 11.77 12.87
C VAL A 44 -15.31 11.06 11.62
N ALA A 45 -16.20 10.63 10.73
CA ALA A 45 -15.82 9.95 9.50
C ALA A 45 -14.93 10.85 8.61
N VAL A 46 -15.27 12.14 8.47
CA VAL A 46 -14.43 13.12 7.75
C VAL A 46 -13.07 13.29 8.41
N GLY A 47 -13.01 13.34 9.74
CA GLY A 47 -11.73 13.41 10.46
C GLY A 47 -10.80 12.25 10.12
N LEU A 48 -11.33 11.02 10.08
CA LEU A 48 -10.58 9.82 9.71
C LEU A 48 -10.16 9.84 8.23
N MET A 49 -11.05 10.26 7.33
CA MET A 49 -10.75 10.37 5.89
C MET A 49 -9.65 11.40 5.62
N ASN A 50 -9.68 12.55 6.30
CA ASN A 50 -8.64 13.58 6.16
C ASN A 50 -7.28 13.12 6.69
N ASN A 51 -7.26 12.37 7.80
CA ASN A 51 -6.04 11.76 8.30
C ASN A 51 -5.46 10.76 7.28
N SER A 52 -6.33 9.90 6.75
CA SER A 52 -5.97 8.96 5.68
C SER A 52 -5.39 9.67 4.43
N ALA A 53 -6.00 10.77 4.00
CA ALA A 53 -5.51 11.56 2.87
C ALA A 53 -4.12 12.16 3.11
N THR A 54 -3.77 12.49 4.36
CA THR A 54 -2.42 12.99 4.72
C THR A 54 -1.37 11.91 4.49
N HIS A 55 -1.68 10.65 4.81
CA HIS A 55 -0.80 9.52 4.53
C HIS A 55 -0.64 9.29 3.01
N ILE A 56 -1.71 9.45 2.23
CA ILE A 56 -1.64 9.32 0.76
C ILE A 56 -0.81 10.42 0.12
N ALA A 57 -1.01 11.67 0.51
CA ALA A 57 -0.21 12.77 -0.03
C ALA A 57 1.29 12.55 0.25
N SER A 58 1.60 12.04 1.45
CA SER A 58 2.97 11.67 1.81
C SER A 58 3.48 10.50 0.97
N ALA A 59 2.65 9.49 0.74
CA ALA A 59 2.97 8.32 -0.09
C ALA A 59 3.22 8.72 -1.55
N GLN A 60 2.39 9.58 -2.14
CA GLN A 60 2.60 10.09 -3.49
C GLN A 60 3.88 10.91 -3.62
N ASN A 61 4.19 11.76 -2.64
CA ASN A 61 5.45 12.50 -2.64
C ASN A 61 6.65 11.54 -2.53
N PHE A 62 6.55 10.52 -1.67
CA PHE A 62 7.56 9.48 -1.57
C PHE A 62 7.70 8.69 -2.88
N HIS A 63 6.60 8.38 -3.57
CA HIS A 63 6.59 7.73 -4.88
C HIS A 63 7.34 8.57 -5.90
N HIS A 64 6.95 9.84 -6.02
CA HIS A 64 7.53 10.78 -6.96
C HIS A 64 9.05 10.92 -6.79
N ASN A 65 9.53 11.00 -5.55
CA ASN A 65 10.95 11.17 -5.25
C ASN A 65 11.79 9.87 -5.36
N ASN A 66 11.17 8.73 -5.64
CA ASN A 66 11.86 7.44 -5.72
C ASN A 66 11.54 6.72 -7.04
N GLU A 67 12.34 7.01 -8.07
CA GLU A 67 12.17 6.46 -9.44
C GLU A 67 12.06 4.92 -9.49
N ILE A 68 12.72 4.22 -8.57
CA ILE A 68 12.63 2.75 -8.47
C ILE A 68 11.20 2.25 -8.24
N LEU A 69 10.32 3.10 -7.69
CA LEU A 69 8.94 2.75 -7.41
C LEU A 69 8.02 2.99 -8.61
N HIS A 70 8.42 3.79 -9.60
CA HIS A 70 7.60 4.13 -10.78
C HIS A 70 7.36 2.92 -11.69
N GLY A 71 8.09 1.83 -11.49
CA GLY A 71 7.88 0.56 -12.20
C GLY A 71 6.70 -0.26 -11.68
N PHE A 72 6.06 0.14 -10.57
CA PHE A 72 4.97 -0.62 -9.93
C PHE A 72 3.61 0.04 -10.17
N GLN A 73 2.92 -0.40 -11.23
CA GLN A 73 1.60 0.11 -11.62
C GLN A 73 0.55 -0.02 -10.51
N GLU A 74 0.70 -1.03 -9.62
CA GLU A 74 -0.20 -1.26 -8.49
C GLU A 74 -0.23 -0.05 -7.53
N LEU A 75 0.86 0.72 -7.43
CA LEU A 75 0.90 1.95 -6.62
C LEU A 75 0.01 3.05 -7.21
N ASP A 76 0.08 3.27 -8.52
CA ASP A 76 -0.72 4.28 -9.22
C ASP A 76 -2.20 3.90 -9.24
N ASN A 77 -2.50 2.60 -9.38
CA ASN A 77 -3.87 2.08 -9.26
C ASN A 77 -4.43 2.38 -7.87
N TYR A 78 -3.64 2.15 -6.82
CA TYR A 78 -4.05 2.43 -5.45
C TYR A 78 -4.32 3.92 -5.20
N PHE A 79 -3.45 4.82 -5.68
CA PHE A 79 -3.69 6.26 -5.57
C PHE A 79 -5.00 6.66 -6.25
N SER A 80 -5.23 6.17 -7.46
CA SER A 80 -6.45 6.45 -8.23
C SER A 80 -7.70 5.94 -7.50
N ALA A 81 -7.65 4.71 -6.99
CA ALA A 81 -8.76 4.11 -6.24
C ALA A 81 -9.05 4.89 -4.94
N PHE A 82 -8.00 5.32 -4.23
CA PHE A 82 -8.14 6.14 -3.04
C PHE A 82 -8.84 7.47 -3.32
N PHE A 83 -8.40 8.25 -4.33
CA PHE A 83 -8.99 9.56 -4.60
C PHE A 83 -10.43 9.45 -5.11
N ASN A 84 -10.72 8.43 -5.92
CA ASN A 84 -12.10 8.16 -6.33
C ASN A 84 -12.98 7.83 -5.12
N PHE A 85 -12.49 6.99 -4.21
CA PHE A 85 -13.20 6.66 -2.98
C PHE A 85 -13.39 7.88 -2.07
N GLN A 86 -12.35 8.69 -1.88
CA GLN A 86 -12.39 9.91 -1.08
C GLN A 86 -13.39 10.92 -1.64
N PHE A 87 -13.42 11.13 -2.96
CA PHE A 87 -14.34 12.04 -3.61
C PHE A 87 -15.80 11.66 -3.31
N GLU A 88 -16.15 10.41 -3.60
CA GLU A 88 -17.48 9.86 -3.42
C GLU A 88 -17.89 9.84 -1.93
N PHE A 89 -16.93 9.55 -1.04
CA PHE A 89 -17.11 9.66 0.41
C PHE A 89 -17.47 11.09 0.83
N MET A 90 -16.75 12.09 0.33
CA MET A 90 -17.00 13.49 0.70
C MET A 90 -18.35 13.96 0.17
N GLU A 91 -18.77 13.54 -1.03
CA GLU A 91 -20.11 13.83 -1.54
C GLU A 91 -21.20 13.24 -0.63
N ALA A 92 -21.07 11.97 -0.25
CA ALA A 92 -22.01 11.31 0.66
C ALA A 92 -22.12 12.03 2.01
N VAL A 93 -21.00 12.53 2.55
CA VAL A 93 -21.00 13.29 3.80
C VAL A 93 -21.65 14.66 3.65
N VAL A 94 -21.33 15.41 2.59
CA VAL A 94 -21.83 16.78 2.37
C VAL A 94 -23.36 16.81 2.30
N VAL A 95 -23.95 15.85 1.60
CA VAL A 95 -25.42 15.77 1.45
C VAL A 95 -26.08 14.98 2.58
N LYS A 96 -25.30 14.47 3.55
CA LYS A 96 -25.74 13.54 4.60
C LYS A 96 -26.56 12.38 4.03
N GLU A 97 -26.06 11.77 2.95
CA GLU A 97 -26.74 10.66 2.26
C GLU A 97 -27.00 9.50 3.23
N GLN A 98 -28.18 8.90 3.12
CA GLN A 98 -28.58 7.73 3.92
C GLN A 98 -28.59 6.45 3.09
N ASN A 99 -28.77 6.56 1.77
CA ASN A 99 -28.66 5.43 0.85
C ASN A 99 -27.27 5.37 0.21
N LEU A 100 -26.38 4.60 0.84
CA LEU A 100 -24.98 4.45 0.42
C LEU A 100 -24.73 3.21 -0.46
N SER A 101 -25.79 2.67 -1.10
CA SER A 101 -25.66 1.46 -1.95
C SER A 101 -24.72 1.66 -3.15
N TRP A 102 -24.71 2.86 -3.75
CA TRP A 102 -23.80 3.21 -4.85
C TRP A 102 -22.35 3.37 -4.38
N PHE A 103 -22.17 3.89 -3.16
CA PHE A 103 -20.88 4.13 -2.52
C PHE A 103 -20.11 2.83 -2.25
N GLN A 104 -20.84 1.72 -2.02
CA GLN A 104 -20.25 0.39 -1.83
C GLN A 104 -19.35 -0.04 -3.00
N SER A 105 -19.75 0.23 -4.25
CA SER A 105 -18.94 -0.15 -5.43
C SER A 105 -17.57 0.54 -5.47
N ARG A 106 -17.48 1.76 -4.95
CA ARG A 106 -16.24 2.54 -4.84
C ARG A 106 -15.35 1.99 -3.74
N TYR A 107 -15.95 1.61 -2.63
CA TYR A 107 -15.23 0.95 -1.55
C TYR A 107 -14.69 -0.41 -1.98
N GLU A 108 -15.43 -1.21 -2.75
CA GLU A 108 -14.96 -2.48 -3.30
C GLU A 108 -13.76 -2.29 -4.25
N SER A 109 -13.80 -1.27 -5.10
CA SER A 109 -12.66 -0.93 -5.97
C SER A 109 -11.43 -0.55 -5.15
N PHE A 110 -11.62 0.20 -4.05
CA PHE A 110 -10.56 0.55 -3.11
C PHE A 110 -9.99 -0.67 -2.36
N LEU A 111 -10.84 -1.63 -1.98
CA LEU A 111 -10.43 -2.91 -1.37
C LEU A 111 -9.58 -3.74 -2.33
N GLU A 112 -9.97 -3.85 -3.59
CA GLU A 112 -9.19 -4.62 -4.57
C GLU A 112 -7.83 -3.97 -4.83
N ALA A 113 -7.77 -2.65 -4.97
CA ALA A 113 -6.50 -1.94 -5.10
C ALA A 113 -5.59 -2.17 -3.87
N LYS A 114 -6.17 -2.22 -2.66
CA LYS A 114 -5.41 -2.55 -1.45
C LYS A 114 -4.84 -3.97 -1.47
N LYS A 115 -5.56 -4.91 -2.08
CA LYS A 115 -5.12 -6.31 -2.26
C LYS A 115 -4.04 -6.44 -3.32
N GLU A 116 -4.10 -5.66 -4.41
CA GLU A 116 -3.01 -5.56 -5.39
C GLU A 116 -1.70 -5.12 -4.72
N ILE A 117 -1.75 -4.16 -3.79
CA ILE A 117 -0.58 -3.73 -3.02
C ILE A 117 0.01 -4.85 -2.15
N GLU A 118 -0.84 -5.67 -1.53
CA GLU A 118 -0.37 -6.82 -0.73
C GLU A 118 0.29 -7.88 -1.60
N ASN A 119 -0.30 -8.18 -2.76
CA ASN A 119 0.28 -9.12 -3.72
C ASN A 119 1.62 -8.60 -4.26
N LEU A 120 1.73 -7.28 -4.51
CA LEU A 120 2.98 -6.64 -4.92
C LEU A 120 4.09 -6.87 -3.89
N ILE A 121 3.84 -6.59 -2.60
CA ILE A 121 4.90 -6.73 -1.59
C ILE A 121 5.29 -8.19 -1.35
N GLU A 122 4.33 -9.13 -1.44
CA GLU A 122 4.61 -10.56 -1.36
C GLU A 122 5.52 -10.99 -2.52
N ARG A 123 5.14 -10.68 -3.76
CA ARG A 123 5.93 -10.95 -4.97
C ARG A 123 7.36 -10.41 -4.87
N GLU A 124 7.52 -9.15 -4.46
CA GLU A 124 8.84 -8.54 -4.39
C GLU A 124 9.69 -9.06 -3.22
N ASN A 125 9.07 -9.53 -2.13
CA ASN A 125 9.78 -10.21 -1.06
C ASN A 125 10.32 -11.58 -1.52
N GLU A 126 9.52 -12.35 -2.25
CA GLU A 126 9.94 -13.64 -2.82
C GLU A 126 11.10 -13.46 -3.80
N ASN A 127 10.95 -12.52 -4.74
CA ASN A 127 12.01 -12.16 -5.70
C ASN A 127 13.31 -11.77 -4.98
N HIS A 128 13.21 -11.00 -3.90
CA HIS A 128 14.37 -10.61 -3.11
C HIS A 128 15.08 -11.82 -2.47
N GLY A 129 14.31 -12.75 -1.90
CA GLY A 129 14.85 -13.99 -1.30
C GLY A 129 15.61 -14.85 -2.31
N ILE A 130 15.02 -15.07 -3.49
CA ILE A 130 15.63 -15.85 -4.58
C ILE A 130 16.97 -15.22 -5.01
N ILE A 131 17.01 -13.89 -5.16
CA ILE A 131 18.23 -13.18 -5.56
C ILE A 131 19.32 -13.31 -4.49
N GLN A 132 18.97 -13.26 -3.20
CA GLN A 132 19.94 -13.45 -2.12
C GLN A 132 20.54 -14.86 -2.15
N GLU A 133 19.71 -15.89 -2.27
CA GLU A 133 20.16 -17.29 -2.31
C GLU A 133 21.10 -17.54 -3.51
N GLN A 134 20.77 -16.98 -4.68
CA GLN A 134 21.62 -17.09 -5.87
C GLN A 134 22.98 -16.40 -5.67
N ARG A 135 23.01 -15.24 -5.00
CA ARG A 135 24.26 -14.54 -4.68
C ARG A 135 25.15 -15.36 -3.74
N GLU A 136 24.55 -15.99 -2.73
CA GLU A 136 25.28 -16.86 -1.80
C GLU A 136 25.87 -18.07 -2.51
N LYS A 137 25.07 -18.77 -3.32
CA LYS A 137 25.54 -19.89 -4.15
C LYS A 137 26.68 -19.50 -5.09
N ASN A 138 26.58 -18.33 -5.72
CA ASN A 138 27.63 -17.82 -6.61
C ASN A 138 28.90 -17.45 -5.83
N ALA A 139 28.78 -16.84 -4.66
CA ALA A 139 29.91 -16.52 -3.80
C ALA A 139 30.62 -17.79 -3.31
N GLU A 140 29.87 -18.84 -2.97
CA GLU A 140 30.42 -20.13 -2.57
C GLU A 140 31.19 -20.80 -3.71
N LYS A 141 30.62 -20.85 -4.92
CA LYS A 141 31.31 -21.35 -6.12
C LYS A 141 32.61 -20.59 -6.41
N LEU A 142 32.60 -19.26 -6.27
CA LEU A 142 33.80 -18.45 -6.44
C LEU A 142 34.88 -18.77 -5.40
N ARG A 143 34.51 -18.98 -4.13
CA ARG A 143 35.44 -19.39 -3.07
C ARG A 143 36.05 -20.76 -3.34
N GLN A 144 35.24 -21.73 -3.78
CA GLN A 144 35.72 -23.07 -4.14
C GLN A 144 36.70 -23.04 -5.32
N ASN A 145 36.39 -22.26 -6.36
CA ASN A 145 37.28 -22.09 -7.52
C ASN A 145 38.58 -21.37 -7.16
N ALA A 146 38.53 -20.35 -6.28
CA ALA A 146 39.71 -19.67 -5.79
C ALA A 146 40.60 -20.56 -4.89
N GLY A 147 39.99 -21.44 -4.08
CA GLY A 147 40.70 -22.40 -3.24
C GLY A 147 41.43 -23.50 -4.04
N GLY A 148 40.94 -23.85 -5.24
CA GLY A 148 41.60 -24.80 -6.15
C GLY A 148 42.85 -24.27 -6.85
N LEU A 149 43.01 -22.94 -6.95
CA LEU A 149 44.18 -22.29 -7.57
C LEU A 149 45.41 -22.21 -6.65
N PHE A 150 45.25 -22.53 -5.35
CA PHE A 150 46.33 -22.60 -4.36
C PHE A 150 46.55 -24.04 -3.88
N THR A 151 46.73 -24.98 -4.81
CA THR A 151 47.47 -26.21 -4.48
C THR A 151 48.95 -25.90 -4.73
N PRO A 152 49.83 -25.90 -3.70
CA PRO A 152 51.26 -25.77 -3.93
C PRO A 152 51.69 -26.97 -4.78
N GLY A 153 52.10 -26.71 -6.02
CA GLY A 153 52.68 -27.72 -6.87
C GLY A 153 53.99 -28.20 -6.29
N LYS A 154 53.98 -29.44 -5.79
CA LYS A 154 55.09 -30.36 -5.48
C LYS A 154 56.20 -29.88 -4.54
#